data_AF-A0A4R8EII9-F1
#
_entry.id   AF-A0A4R8EII9-F1
#
_cell.length_a   1.000
_cell.length_b   1.000
_cell.length_c   1.000
_cell.angle_alpha   90.00
_cell.angle_beta   90.00
_cell.angle_gamma   90.00
#
_symmetry.space_group_name_H-M   'P 1'
#
loop_
_entity.id
_entity.type
_entity.pdbx_description
1 polymer ?
#
loop_
_entity_poly.entity_id
_entity_poly.type
_entity_poly.pdbx_seq_one_letter_code
_entity_poly.pdbx_strand_id
1 'polypeptide(L)'
;MNNITITSDQNALSQRLDYTNSGVISIENGSLTGKSADNTITTFPLVQIAEVKPPVDANGKTLQASHVTVNGNYAYVSYITRGDVYSGAIDVIDVSDPYKPKLVTSALIPNTDITSLTYSNGNLIIGAAKDVDKDPLLANNPAIVFNMPLSSGLLTDKVTTNYLESRVTTDVAANSSNYFAVTGDNGSLFKMSTSTKAITGKTAMSDLRSIALSSDKVVTLSGNKGVNIYNQSTLALQKSFTTSTDISGAKRTMDIDGTKLLVSEGPNGLGVYDINSGSKLQTIGITTAGEDNVTNAVSVNDGYAFLANGALGLNVYQSGTQLSLLGSVGIAGSSNYVKSSGNYIYVASGTGGLKIIKMEKPNTTFASCSSYGIYNQGRDLILNSNEIKSYQGATAINSAIVNSGAVLTHCGAITVLSNLTLNTNGTFNMRGSLSQGKYLQSTELIINNNAVLQIEGSVVIWGDLRLNSGAKINFIGNDSSITIYGKVTKGSNVTITGTYKDTENKLK
;
A
#
# COMPACT_ATOMS: atom_id res chain seq x y z
N MET A 1 -12.76 21.21 -24.32
CA MET A 1 -13.10 21.36 -22.89
C MET A 1 -13.17 19.97 -22.29
N ASN A 2 -12.40 19.69 -21.24
CA ASN A 2 -12.40 18.37 -20.60
C ASN A 2 -13.68 18.27 -19.76
N ASN A 3 -14.58 17.35 -20.10
CA ASN A 3 -15.80 17.09 -19.32
C ASN A 3 -15.44 16.28 -18.07
N ILE A 4 -14.65 16.86 -17.16
CA ILE A 4 -14.31 16.24 -15.88
C ILE A 4 -15.55 16.28 -15.00
N THR A 5 -16.08 15.12 -14.63
CA THR A 5 -17.22 15.01 -13.72
C THR A 5 -16.71 14.62 -12.35
N ILE A 6 -16.85 15.51 -11.38
CA ILE A 6 -16.40 15.29 -10.00
C ILE A 6 -17.61 15.02 -9.11
N THR A 7 -17.55 13.95 -8.33
CA THR A 7 -18.51 13.67 -7.26
C THR A 7 -17.83 13.67 -5.91
N SER A 8 -18.49 14.30 -4.94
CA SER A 8 -18.18 14.25 -3.51
C SER A 8 -19.34 13.71 -2.68
N ASP A 9 -20.36 13.14 -3.34
CA ASP A 9 -21.52 12.54 -2.67
C ASP A 9 -21.09 11.30 -1.88
N GLN A 10 -21.07 11.44 -0.55
CA GLN A 10 -20.61 10.38 0.34
C GLN A 10 -21.51 9.14 0.31
N ASN A 11 -22.79 9.28 -0.05
CA ASN A 11 -23.68 8.12 -0.18
C ASN A 11 -23.27 7.24 -1.36
N ALA A 12 -22.93 7.85 -2.50
CA ALA A 12 -22.43 7.12 -3.66
C ALA A 12 -21.01 6.59 -3.43
N LEU A 13 -20.11 7.41 -2.86
CA LEU A 13 -18.71 7.05 -2.69
C LEU A 13 -18.50 5.95 -1.64
N SER A 14 -19.26 5.96 -0.54
CA SER A 14 -19.15 4.93 0.51
C SER A 14 -19.55 3.53 0.03
N GLN A 15 -20.41 3.42 -0.99
CA GLN A 15 -20.77 2.13 -1.59
C GLN A 15 -19.61 1.46 -2.35
N ARG A 16 -18.60 2.25 -2.74
CA ARG A 16 -17.38 1.73 -3.39
C ARG A 16 -16.35 1.22 -2.38
N LEU A 17 -16.48 1.53 -1.09
CA LEU A 17 -15.65 0.94 -0.05
C LEU A 17 -16.15 -0.47 0.27
N ASP A 18 -15.24 -1.43 0.25
CA ASP A 18 -15.52 -2.84 0.52
C ASP A 18 -14.62 -3.36 1.64
N TYR A 19 -15.24 -3.89 2.68
CA TYR A 19 -14.55 -4.44 3.84
C TYR A 19 -14.51 -5.97 3.84
N THR A 20 -15.12 -6.65 2.87
CA THR A 20 -15.31 -8.12 2.87
C THR A 20 -14.01 -8.90 3.05
N ASN A 21 -12.90 -8.39 2.51
CA ASN A 21 -11.57 -9.00 2.65
C ASN A 21 -10.68 -8.31 3.71
N SER A 22 -11.26 -7.42 4.52
CA SER A 22 -10.52 -6.69 5.55
C SER A 22 -10.27 -7.54 6.78
N GLY A 23 -9.17 -7.26 7.47
CA GLY A 23 -8.70 -8.03 8.60
C GLY A 23 -7.21 -8.22 8.61
N VAL A 24 -6.74 -8.98 9.60
CA VAL A 24 -5.37 -9.42 9.67
C VAL A 24 -5.04 -10.26 8.44
N ILE A 25 -3.87 -10.02 7.85
CA ILE A 25 -3.35 -10.79 6.72
C ILE A 25 -1.96 -11.32 7.08
N SER A 26 -1.66 -12.54 6.66
CA SER A 26 -0.36 -13.17 6.83
C SER A 26 0.54 -12.92 5.63
N ILE A 27 1.84 -12.84 5.88
CA ILE A 27 2.86 -13.03 4.86
C ILE A 27 3.23 -14.52 4.82
N GLU A 28 3.18 -15.12 3.63
CA GLU A 28 3.53 -16.52 3.42
C GLU A 28 4.89 -16.64 2.75
N ASN A 29 5.78 -17.46 3.33
CA ASN A 29 7.07 -17.75 2.73
C ASN A 29 6.98 -19.07 1.96
N GLY A 30 6.63 -19.00 0.67
CA GLY A 30 6.42 -20.15 -0.21
C GLY A 30 7.66 -21.03 -0.45
N SER A 31 8.84 -20.65 0.05
CA SER A 31 10.07 -21.45 -0.04
C SER A 31 10.20 -22.54 1.03
N LEU A 32 9.29 -22.58 2.02
CA LEU A 32 9.33 -23.55 3.12
C LEU A 32 8.13 -24.51 3.02
N THR A 33 8.38 -25.78 2.73
CA THR A 33 7.38 -26.85 2.82
C THR A 33 7.63 -27.70 4.08
N GLY A 34 6.55 -28.22 4.69
CA GLY A 34 6.62 -29.09 5.88
C GLY A 34 6.89 -28.35 7.20
N LYS A 35 7.38 -29.08 8.22
CA LYS A 35 7.63 -28.59 9.61
C LYS A 35 8.54 -27.35 9.69
N SER A 36 9.28 -27.02 8.62
CA SER A 36 10.14 -25.83 8.55
C SER A 36 9.37 -24.53 8.33
N ALA A 37 8.12 -24.57 7.85
CA ALA A 37 7.25 -23.40 7.73
C ALA A 37 6.75 -22.89 9.09
N ASP A 38 6.71 -23.74 10.11
CA ASP A 38 6.26 -23.40 11.46
C ASP A 38 7.30 -22.63 12.29
N ASN A 39 8.56 -22.58 11.85
CA ASN A 39 9.64 -21.81 12.49
C ASN A 39 9.86 -20.42 11.85
N THR A 40 8.92 -19.94 11.04
CA THR A 40 9.03 -18.60 10.43
C THR A 40 8.93 -17.53 11.50
N ILE A 41 9.92 -16.65 11.55
CA ILE A 41 9.93 -15.48 12.42
C ILE A 41 8.78 -14.55 11.98
N THR A 42 7.86 -14.29 12.90
CA THR A 42 6.59 -13.60 12.65
C THR A 42 6.71 -12.09 12.86
N THR A 43 7.57 -11.42 12.11
CA THR A 43 7.96 -10.02 12.39
C THR A 43 7.53 -9.00 11.35
N PHE A 44 6.30 -9.09 10.84
CA PHE A 44 5.75 -8.04 9.98
C PHE A 44 4.21 -8.04 10.01
N PRO A 45 3.58 -7.47 11.06
CA PRO A 45 2.16 -7.56 11.25
C PRO A 45 1.43 -6.63 10.28
N LEU A 46 0.49 -7.19 9.52
CA LEU A 46 -0.25 -6.52 8.45
C LEU A 46 -1.75 -6.66 8.63
N VAL A 47 -2.47 -5.61 8.26
CA VAL A 47 -3.94 -5.58 8.27
C VAL A 47 -4.43 -4.97 6.96
N GLN A 48 -5.23 -5.68 6.19
CA GLN A 48 -5.98 -5.05 5.10
C GLN A 48 -7.16 -4.30 5.71
N ILE A 49 -7.21 -2.98 5.55
CA ILE A 49 -8.20 -2.15 6.23
C ILE A 49 -9.41 -1.79 5.36
N ALA A 50 -9.24 -1.80 4.05
CA ALA A 50 -10.33 -1.64 3.08
C ALA A 50 -9.88 -2.00 1.66
N GLU A 51 -10.86 -2.21 0.80
CA GLU A 51 -10.73 -2.14 -0.65
C GLU A 51 -11.59 -1.01 -1.22
N VAL A 52 -11.17 -0.42 -2.33
CA VAL A 52 -11.95 0.59 -3.06
C VAL A 52 -12.25 0.04 -4.45
N LYS A 53 -13.52 -0.26 -4.71
CA LYS A 53 -14.00 -0.72 -6.02
C LYS A 53 -13.72 0.34 -7.08
N PRO A 54 -13.25 -0.02 -8.28
CA PRO A 54 -12.99 0.97 -9.32
C PRO A 54 -14.24 1.76 -9.71
N PRO A 55 -14.07 2.97 -10.28
CA PRO A 55 -15.17 3.70 -10.87
C PRO A 55 -15.64 3.01 -12.16
N VAL A 56 -16.90 3.23 -12.49
CA VAL A 56 -17.52 2.79 -13.74
C VAL A 56 -17.77 4.04 -14.59
N ASP A 57 -17.39 3.99 -15.86
CA ASP A 57 -17.59 5.13 -16.76
C ASP A 57 -19.03 5.26 -17.26
N ALA A 58 -19.30 6.31 -18.04
CA ALA A 58 -20.63 6.59 -18.57
C ALA A 58 -21.19 5.51 -19.51
N ASN A 59 -20.33 4.61 -20.03
CA ASN A 59 -20.72 3.50 -20.90
C ASN A 59 -20.86 2.18 -20.13
N GLY A 60 -20.76 2.20 -18.80
CA GLY A 60 -20.85 1.00 -17.97
C GLY A 60 -19.54 0.20 -17.89
N LYS A 61 -18.41 0.74 -18.35
CA LYS A 61 -17.12 0.05 -18.32
C LYS A 61 -16.44 0.27 -16.97
N THR A 62 -16.04 -0.83 -16.32
CA THR A 62 -15.24 -0.76 -15.09
C THR A 62 -13.80 -0.38 -15.42
N LEU A 63 -13.31 0.69 -14.80
CA LEU A 63 -11.95 1.19 -15.00
C LEU A 63 -10.92 0.38 -14.19
N GLN A 64 -9.64 0.50 -14.55
CA GLN A 64 -8.56 -0.26 -13.93
C GLN A 64 -7.63 0.65 -13.14
N ALA A 65 -7.46 0.38 -11.84
CA ALA A 65 -6.52 1.12 -11.01
C ALA A 65 -5.09 0.94 -11.55
N SER A 66 -4.38 2.06 -11.81
CA SER A 66 -3.13 2.08 -12.57
C SER A 66 -1.93 2.64 -11.79
N HIS A 67 -2.13 3.61 -10.91
CA HIS A 67 -1.07 4.28 -10.14
C HIS A 67 -1.64 4.82 -8.82
N VAL A 68 -0.77 4.97 -7.80
CA VAL A 68 -1.09 5.65 -6.54
C VAL A 68 0.01 6.65 -6.15
N THR A 69 -0.35 7.88 -5.81
CA THR A 69 0.53 8.79 -5.06
C THR A 69 -0.10 9.17 -3.72
N VAL A 70 0.72 9.61 -2.77
CA VAL A 70 0.27 9.93 -1.41
C VAL A 70 0.80 11.29 -1.00
N ASN A 71 -0.05 12.11 -0.38
CA ASN A 71 0.34 13.34 0.30
C ASN A 71 -0.40 13.48 1.63
N GLY A 72 0.35 13.45 2.73
CA GLY A 72 -0.23 13.42 4.07
C GLY A 72 -1.18 12.22 4.24
N ASN A 73 -2.43 12.49 4.61
CA ASN A 73 -3.47 11.48 4.80
C ASN A 73 -4.23 11.12 3.50
N TYR A 74 -3.91 11.75 2.37
CA TYR A 74 -4.61 11.49 1.12
C TYR A 74 -3.80 10.57 0.20
N ALA A 75 -4.42 9.48 -0.22
CA ALA A 75 -3.99 8.67 -1.34
C ALA A 75 -4.81 9.04 -2.58
N TYR A 76 -4.11 9.33 -3.68
CA TYR A 76 -4.72 9.62 -4.97
C TYR A 76 -4.48 8.45 -5.89
N VAL A 77 -5.54 7.93 -6.52
CA VAL A 77 -5.48 6.72 -7.33
C VAL A 77 -5.93 7.04 -8.74
N SER A 78 -5.12 6.73 -9.75
CA SER A 78 -5.53 6.86 -11.14
C SER A 78 -6.14 5.59 -11.68
N TYR A 79 -6.98 5.77 -12.68
CA TYR A 79 -7.61 4.70 -13.41
C TYR A 79 -7.45 4.89 -14.92
N ILE A 80 -7.27 3.78 -15.63
CA ILE A 80 -7.27 3.69 -17.10
C ILE A 80 -8.38 2.77 -17.60
N THR A 81 -8.57 2.76 -18.90
CA THR A 81 -9.36 1.76 -19.60
C THR A 81 -8.48 0.80 -20.37
N ARG A 82 -8.74 -0.51 -20.28
CA ARG A 82 -8.05 -1.51 -21.14
C ARG A 82 -8.64 -1.49 -22.55
N GLY A 83 -7.76 -1.49 -23.56
CA GLY A 83 -8.12 -1.54 -24.99
C GLY A 83 -8.04 -0.16 -25.64
N ASP A 84 -8.70 0.00 -26.79
CA ASP A 84 -8.55 1.19 -27.64
C ASP A 84 -9.38 2.40 -27.19
N VAL A 85 -10.28 2.20 -26.23
CA VAL A 85 -11.15 3.27 -25.71
C VAL A 85 -10.45 3.97 -24.56
N TYR A 86 -10.36 5.30 -24.65
CA TYR A 86 -9.81 6.13 -23.57
C TYR A 86 -10.89 6.52 -22.57
N SER A 87 -10.70 6.19 -21.30
CA SER A 87 -11.58 6.63 -20.23
C SER A 87 -10.87 6.41 -18.90
N GLY A 88 -10.78 7.45 -18.10
CA GLY A 88 -9.97 7.46 -16.90
C GLY A 88 -10.69 8.08 -15.73
N ALA A 89 -10.07 7.94 -14.57
CA ALA A 89 -10.58 8.55 -13.35
C ALA A 89 -9.46 8.83 -12.36
N ILE A 90 -9.77 9.65 -11.36
CA ILE A 90 -8.94 9.85 -10.19
C ILE A 90 -9.83 9.76 -8.95
N ASP A 91 -9.45 8.93 -8.00
CA ASP A 91 -10.05 8.89 -6.67
C ASP A 91 -9.12 9.53 -5.63
N VAL A 92 -9.71 10.09 -4.58
CA VAL A 92 -9.01 10.57 -3.40
C VAL A 92 -9.54 9.85 -2.17
N ILE A 93 -8.66 9.12 -1.50
CA ILE A 93 -8.96 8.40 -0.27
C ILE A 93 -8.27 9.09 0.91
N ASP A 94 -9.05 9.41 1.94
CA ASP A 94 -8.57 9.85 3.24
C ASP A 94 -8.31 8.63 4.14
N VAL A 95 -7.08 8.48 4.64
CA VAL A 95 -6.66 7.43 5.58
C VAL A 95 -6.35 7.96 6.99
N SER A 96 -6.83 9.17 7.32
CA SER A 96 -6.61 9.78 8.65
C SER A 96 -7.14 8.92 9.80
N ASP A 97 -8.24 8.19 9.59
CA ASP A 97 -8.64 7.10 10.46
C ASP A 97 -7.97 5.79 9.98
N PRO A 98 -7.04 5.21 10.77
CA PRO A 98 -6.23 4.09 10.33
C PRO A 98 -6.99 2.79 10.10
N TYR A 99 -8.26 2.70 10.51
CA TYR A 99 -9.10 1.52 10.32
C TYR A 99 -10.41 1.83 9.58
N LYS A 100 -10.71 3.11 9.30
CA LYS A 100 -11.92 3.54 8.57
C LYS A 100 -11.57 4.53 7.45
N PRO A 101 -10.86 4.09 6.39
CA PRO A 101 -10.55 4.97 5.27
C PRO A 101 -11.82 5.44 4.57
N LYS A 102 -11.78 6.63 3.97
CA LYS A 102 -12.93 7.25 3.29
C LYS A 102 -12.58 7.65 1.87
N LEU A 103 -13.39 7.23 0.90
CA LEU A 103 -13.35 7.78 -0.45
C LEU A 103 -14.04 9.15 -0.44
N VAL A 104 -13.25 10.23 -0.49
CA VAL A 104 -13.75 11.60 -0.26
C VAL A 104 -14.12 12.32 -1.56
N THR A 105 -13.48 11.97 -2.67
CA THR A 105 -13.78 12.56 -3.99
C THR A 105 -13.42 11.58 -5.09
N SER A 106 -14.21 11.56 -6.17
CA SER A 106 -13.89 10.83 -7.40
C SER A 106 -14.15 11.74 -8.60
N ALA A 107 -13.21 11.76 -9.56
CA ALA A 107 -13.33 12.46 -10.83
C ALA A 107 -13.30 11.47 -11.99
N LEU A 108 -14.36 11.43 -12.80
CA LEU A 108 -14.38 10.76 -14.10
C LEU A 108 -13.84 11.70 -15.18
N ILE A 109 -12.93 11.20 -16.00
CA ILE A 109 -12.23 11.96 -17.05
C ILE A 109 -12.43 11.20 -18.37
N PRO A 110 -13.50 11.51 -19.14
CA PRO A 110 -13.82 10.78 -20.36
C PRO A 110 -12.79 11.07 -21.46
N ASN A 111 -12.62 10.10 -22.36
CA ASN A 111 -11.70 10.19 -23.52
C ASN A 111 -10.23 10.34 -23.13
N THR A 112 -9.86 10.05 -21.88
CA THR A 112 -8.48 10.21 -21.39
C THR A 112 -8.13 9.13 -20.40
N ASP A 113 -7.10 8.34 -20.65
CA ASP A 113 -6.54 7.38 -19.69
C ASP A 113 -5.56 8.09 -18.75
N ILE A 114 -5.69 7.83 -17.44
CA ILE A 114 -4.80 8.40 -16.43
C ILE A 114 -3.79 7.35 -15.98
N THR A 115 -2.54 7.49 -16.44
CA THR A 115 -1.51 6.45 -16.34
C THR A 115 -0.60 6.61 -15.14
N SER A 116 -0.39 7.86 -14.72
CA SER A 116 0.50 8.22 -13.62
C SER A 116 0.08 9.54 -12.99
N LEU A 117 0.44 9.71 -11.72
CA LEU A 117 0.19 10.96 -11.02
C LEU A 117 1.21 11.18 -9.90
N THR A 118 1.52 12.43 -9.62
CA THR A 118 2.30 12.83 -8.45
C THR A 118 1.77 14.12 -7.86
N TYR A 119 1.93 14.29 -6.54
CA TYR A 119 1.55 15.50 -5.84
C TYR A 119 2.75 16.45 -5.76
N SER A 120 2.54 17.74 -6.06
CA SER A 120 3.53 18.78 -5.80
C SER A 120 2.87 20.14 -5.57
N ASN A 121 3.24 20.80 -4.47
CA ASN A 121 2.85 22.18 -4.13
C ASN A 121 1.34 22.46 -4.30
N GLY A 122 0.48 21.60 -3.77
CA GLY A 122 -0.98 21.78 -3.87
C GLY A 122 -1.57 21.45 -5.24
N ASN A 123 -0.82 20.81 -6.14
CA ASN A 123 -1.29 20.37 -7.45
C ASN A 123 -1.10 18.85 -7.60
N LEU A 124 -1.97 18.21 -8.37
CA LEU A 124 -1.66 16.93 -9.00
C LEU A 124 -1.05 17.18 -10.38
N ILE A 125 0.11 16.60 -10.59
CA ILE A 125 0.71 16.44 -11.91
C ILE A 125 0.29 15.08 -12.42
N ILE A 126 -0.36 15.03 -13.57
CA ILE A 126 -1.08 13.84 -14.05
C ILE A 126 -0.58 13.51 -15.44
N GLY A 127 0.11 12.37 -15.59
CA GLY A 127 0.45 11.81 -16.88
C GLY A 127 -0.75 11.07 -17.47
N ALA A 128 -1.01 11.29 -18.75
CA ALA A 128 -2.18 10.73 -19.42
C ALA A 128 -1.95 10.47 -20.92
N ALA A 129 -2.89 9.73 -21.51
CA ALA A 129 -3.08 9.60 -22.94
C ALA A 129 -4.53 9.96 -23.29
N LYS A 130 -4.73 10.84 -24.27
CA LYS A 130 -6.05 11.36 -24.63
C LYS A 130 -6.40 11.04 -26.08
N ASP A 131 -7.67 10.74 -26.31
CA ASP A 131 -8.22 10.48 -27.64
C ASP A 131 -7.98 11.67 -28.58
N VAL A 132 -7.21 11.42 -29.65
CA VAL A 132 -6.83 12.40 -30.67
C VAL A 132 -8.02 12.95 -31.44
N ASP A 133 -9.11 12.18 -31.55
CA ASP A 133 -10.33 12.61 -32.24
C ASP A 133 -11.15 13.59 -31.39
N LYS A 134 -10.84 13.71 -30.09
CA LYS A 134 -11.55 14.58 -29.14
C LYS A 134 -10.80 15.87 -28.80
N ASP A 135 -9.55 15.99 -29.21
CA ASP A 135 -8.74 17.19 -28.98
C ASP A 135 -7.75 17.44 -30.12
N PRO A 136 -8.07 18.35 -31.06
CA PRO A 136 -7.24 18.59 -32.24
C PRO A 136 -5.86 19.18 -31.90
N LEU A 137 -5.65 19.69 -30.68
CA LEU A 137 -4.35 20.19 -30.23
C LEU A 137 -3.33 19.06 -29.99
N LEU A 138 -3.78 17.80 -29.95
CA LEU A 138 -2.90 16.64 -29.79
C LEU A 138 -2.02 16.38 -31.02
N ALA A 139 -2.42 16.85 -32.22
CA ALA A 139 -1.67 16.65 -33.46
C ALA A 139 -1.19 15.19 -33.66
N ASN A 140 -2.11 14.23 -33.49
CA ASN A 140 -1.87 12.77 -33.52
C ASN A 140 -0.95 12.21 -32.43
N ASN A 141 -0.65 12.98 -31.38
CA ASN A 141 0.09 12.53 -30.21
C ASN A 141 -0.84 12.52 -28.98
N PRO A 142 -1.34 11.35 -28.56
CA PRO A 142 -2.19 11.24 -27.38
C PRO A 142 -1.54 11.70 -26.06
N ALA A 143 -0.20 11.69 -25.97
CA ALA A 143 0.52 11.97 -24.72
C ALA A 143 0.30 13.41 -24.22
N ILE A 144 -0.14 13.53 -22.97
CA ILE A 144 -0.32 14.82 -22.30
C ILE A 144 0.09 14.76 -20.84
N VAL A 145 0.25 15.94 -20.25
CA VAL A 145 0.29 16.12 -18.80
C VAL A 145 -0.78 17.14 -18.39
N PHE A 146 -1.63 16.78 -17.43
CA PHE A 146 -2.46 17.77 -16.73
C PHE A 146 -1.77 18.25 -15.46
N ASN A 147 -1.88 19.54 -15.21
CA ASN A 147 -1.64 20.13 -13.91
C ASN A 147 -2.97 20.57 -13.32
N MET A 148 -3.40 19.89 -12.26
CA MET A 148 -4.67 20.12 -11.58
C MET A 148 -4.41 20.73 -10.20
N PRO A 149 -4.71 22.02 -9.98
CA PRO A 149 -4.72 22.61 -8.64
C PRO A 149 -5.74 21.89 -7.76
N LEU A 150 -5.35 21.56 -6.54
CA LEU A 150 -6.23 20.95 -5.55
C LEU A 150 -6.81 22.02 -4.62
N SER A 151 -8.03 21.80 -4.14
CA SER A 151 -8.65 22.61 -3.09
C SER A 151 -8.64 21.83 -1.79
N SER A 152 -7.81 22.24 -0.82
CA SER A 152 -7.64 21.52 0.46
C SER A 152 -7.29 20.03 0.29
N GLY A 153 -6.51 19.70 -0.74
CA GLY A 153 -6.14 18.32 -1.06
C GLY A 153 -7.16 17.57 -1.93
N LEU A 154 -8.32 18.16 -2.26
CA LEU A 154 -9.37 17.54 -3.07
C LEU A 154 -9.32 17.98 -4.54
N LEU A 155 -9.87 17.13 -5.43
CA LEU A 155 -9.85 17.34 -6.87
C LEU A 155 -10.64 18.58 -7.29
N THR A 156 -10.21 19.20 -8.40
CA THR A 156 -10.94 20.29 -9.06
C THR A 156 -11.11 19.98 -10.54
N ASP A 157 -11.97 20.72 -11.21
CA ASP A 157 -12.19 20.64 -12.66
C ASP A 157 -11.23 21.54 -13.46
N LYS A 158 -10.33 22.24 -12.76
CA LYS A 158 -9.37 23.17 -13.37
C LYS A 158 -8.10 22.42 -13.72
N VAL A 159 -7.76 22.40 -15.01
CA VAL A 159 -6.52 21.79 -15.49
C VAL A 159 -5.80 22.70 -16.47
N THR A 160 -4.46 22.72 -16.37
CA THR A 160 -3.58 23.21 -17.44
C THR A 160 -2.99 22.01 -18.15
N THR A 161 -3.07 21.97 -19.48
CA THR A 161 -2.59 20.84 -20.30
C THR A 161 -1.25 21.19 -20.95
N ASN A 162 -0.28 20.30 -20.82
CA ASN A 162 0.90 20.25 -21.67
C ASN A 162 0.73 19.13 -22.70
N TYR A 163 0.77 19.47 -23.99
CA TYR A 163 0.73 18.53 -25.10
C TYR A 163 2.14 18.01 -25.37
N LEU A 164 2.33 16.70 -25.35
CA LEU A 164 3.63 16.03 -25.50
C LEU A 164 3.62 15.15 -26.75
N GLU A 165 4.81 14.79 -27.23
CA GLU A 165 4.93 13.81 -28.32
C GLU A 165 4.86 12.38 -27.78
N SER A 166 4.45 11.44 -28.64
CA SER A 166 4.22 10.02 -28.39
C SER A 166 2.77 9.63 -28.03
N ARG A 167 2.56 8.33 -27.87
CA ARG A 167 1.28 7.66 -27.62
C ARG A 167 0.80 7.75 -26.18
N VAL A 168 1.69 7.98 -25.22
CA VAL A 168 1.33 8.00 -23.80
C VAL A 168 2.42 8.65 -22.95
N THR A 169 2.03 9.45 -21.98
CA THR A 169 2.89 9.79 -20.84
C THR A 169 2.89 8.61 -19.88
N THR A 170 4.00 7.90 -19.73
CA THR A 170 4.06 6.66 -18.94
C THR A 170 4.23 6.93 -17.46
N ASP A 171 4.97 7.98 -17.10
CA ASP A 171 5.24 8.33 -15.71
C ASP A 171 5.54 9.82 -15.53
N VAL A 172 5.29 10.33 -14.32
CA VAL A 172 5.53 11.72 -13.94
C VAL A 172 6.17 11.81 -12.57
N ALA A 173 7.10 12.74 -12.40
CA ALA A 173 7.69 13.06 -11.11
C ALA A 173 7.87 14.57 -10.96
N ALA A 174 7.90 15.07 -9.73
CA ALA A 174 7.99 16.50 -9.48
C ALA A 174 8.87 16.81 -8.27
N ASN A 175 9.48 17.98 -8.33
CA ASN A 175 10.09 18.64 -7.18
C ASN A 175 9.42 20.00 -6.96
N SER A 176 9.99 20.83 -6.08
CA SER A 176 9.40 22.13 -5.72
C SER A 176 9.34 23.12 -6.89
N SER A 177 10.25 23.01 -7.87
CA SER A 177 10.42 24.02 -8.93
C SER A 177 10.01 23.52 -10.30
N ASN A 178 10.06 22.22 -10.53
CA ASN A 178 9.78 21.59 -11.82
C ASN A 178 8.97 20.33 -11.66
N TYR A 179 8.25 19.97 -12.70
CA TYR A 179 7.72 18.64 -12.91
C TYR A 179 8.27 18.07 -14.22
N PHE A 180 8.37 16.75 -14.25
CA PHE A 180 8.97 15.97 -15.31
C PHE A 180 7.99 14.93 -15.77
N ALA A 181 8.05 14.64 -17.06
CA ALA A 181 7.22 13.61 -17.67
C ALA A 181 8.07 12.79 -18.62
N VAL A 182 7.82 11.49 -18.65
CA VAL A 182 8.42 10.59 -19.62
C VAL A 182 7.34 10.00 -20.50
N THR A 183 7.60 9.94 -21.81
CA THR A 183 6.66 9.38 -22.78
C THR A 183 7.21 8.10 -23.40
N GLY A 184 6.32 7.15 -23.72
CA GLY A 184 6.68 5.83 -24.26
C GLY A 184 7.11 5.85 -25.74
N ASP A 185 7.33 4.69 -26.35
CA ASP A 185 7.56 4.52 -27.81
C ASP A 185 8.65 5.46 -28.38
N ASN A 186 8.36 6.36 -29.33
CA ASN A 186 9.30 7.39 -29.79
C ASN A 186 9.28 8.62 -28.89
N GLY A 187 9.49 8.41 -27.59
CA GLY A 187 9.25 9.39 -26.55
C GLY A 187 10.45 10.26 -26.15
N SER A 188 10.20 11.06 -25.11
CA SER A 188 11.17 12.02 -24.57
C SER A 188 11.02 12.16 -23.05
N LEU A 189 12.10 12.57 -22.40
CA LEU A 189 12.08 13.17 -21.08
C LEU A 189 11.78 14.67 -21.23
N PHE A 190 10.68 15.12 -20.65
CA PHE A 190 10.27 16.53 -20.60
C PHE A 190 10.50 17.11 -19.21
N LYS A 191 10.92 18.38 -19.18
CA LYS A 191 11.00 19.19 -17.96
C LYS A 191 10.12 20.41 -18.14
N MET A 192 9.25 20.66 -17.16
CA MET A 192 8.31 21.77 -17.15
C MET A 192 8.41 22.56 -15.85
N SER A 193 8.21 23.88 -15.94
CA SER A 193 8.24 24.78 -14.79
C SER A 193 6.97 24.65 -13.96
N THR A 194 7.11 24.47 -12.64
CA THR A 194 5.94 24.43 -11.74
C THR A 194 5.22 25.78 -11.67
N SER A 195 5.89 26.91 -11.93
CA SER A 195 5.25 28.23 -11.89
C SER A 195 4.51 28.56 -13.18
N THR A 196 5.21 28.49 -14.32
CA THR A 196 4.69 28.93 -15.63
C THR A 196 4.02 27.81 -16.41
N LYS A 197 4.18 26.54 -15.99
CA LYS A 197 3.73 25.34 -16.71
C LYS A 197 4.37 25.16 -18.09
N ALA A 198 5.34 26.00 -18.46
CA ALA A 198 6.01 25.91 -19.75
C ALA A 198 7.00 24.73 -19.78
N ILE A 199 7.14 24.07 -20.92
CA ILE A 199 8.24 23.14 -21.18
C ILE A 199 9.53 23.97 -21.24
N THR A 200 10.47 23.65 -20.36
CA THR A 200 11.76 24.36 -20.22
C THR A 200 12.94 23.50 -20.63
N GLY A 201 12.74 22.19 -20.86
CA GLY A 201 13.76 21.29 -21.35
C GLY A 201 13.14 20.00 -21.90
N LYS A 202 13.85 19.39 -22.85
CA LYS A 202 13.47 18.13 -23.49
C LYS A 202 14.71 17.36 -23.91
N THR A 203 14.73 16.05 -23.68
CA THR A 203 15.75 15.13 -24.20
C THR A 203 15.08 13.88 -24.77
N ALA A 204 15.38 13.53 -26.02
CA ALA A 204 14.81 12.36 -26.67
C ALA A 204 15.34 11.06 -26.05
N MET A 205 14.44 10.11 -25.78
CA MET A 205 14.76 8.76 -25.34
C MET A 205 13.57 7.87 -25.60
N SER A 206 13.75 6.84 -26.44
CA SER A 206 12.67 5.93 -26.80
C SER A 206 12.25 5.05 -25.62
N ASP A 207 10.98 4.70 -25.59
CA ASP A 207 10.37 3.66 -24.78
C ASP A 207 10.58 3.87 -23.28
N LEU A 208 10.37 5.10 -22.81
CA LEU A 208 10.46 5.39 -21.38
C LEU A 208 9.26 4.82 -20.63
N ARG A 209 9.54 4.16 -19.51
CA ARG A 209 8.58 3.45 -18.66
C ARG A 209 8.34 4.16 -17.34
N SER A 210 9.40 4.68 -16.72
CA SER A 210 9.33 5.24 -15.37
C SER A 210 10.38 6.33 -15.15
N ILE A 211 10.11 7.21 -14.20
CA ILE A 211 10.98 8.31 -13.79
C ILE A 211 11.08 8.37 -12.26
N ALA A 212 12.30 8.55 -11.76
CA ALA A 212 12.59 8.83 -10.36
C ALA A 212 13.47 10.07 -10.23
N LEU A 213 13.32 10.80 -9.13
CA LEU A 213 14.12 11.98 -8.82
C LEU A 213 15.02 11.71 -7.63
N SER A 214 16.20 12.32 -7.67
CA SER A 214 17.06 12.53 -6.51
C SER A 214 17.29 14.04 -6.34
N SER A 215 18.18 14.46 -5.43
CA SER A 215 18.46 15.88 -5.19
C SER A 215 18.87 16.64 -6.46
N ASP A 216 19.71 16.02 -7.30
CA ASP A 216 20.36 16.66 -8.45
C ASP A 216 20.23 15.88 -9.77
N LYS A 217 19.60 14.69 -9.74
CA LYS A 217 19.45 13.82 -10.92
C LYS A 217 18.00 13.48 -11.22
N VAL A 218 17.73 13.34 -12.51
CA VAL A 218 16.54 12.66 -13.05
C VAL A 218 16.99 11.29 -13.55
N VAL A 219 16.35 10.23 -13.06
CA VAL A 219 16.62 8.85 -13.45
C VAL A 219 15.43 8.35 -14.25
N THR A 220 15.66 7.85 -15.46
CA THR A 220 14.60 7.29 -16.30
C THR A 220 14.88 5.83 -16.63
N LEU A 221 13.82 5.03 -16.71
CA LEU A 221 13.86 3.67 -17.22
C LEU A 221 13.37 3.68 -18.66
N SER A 222 14.19 3.18 -19.58
CA SER A 222 13.80 2.83 -20.95
C SER A 222 13.72 1.32 -21.07
N GLY A 223 12.68 0.79 -21.71
CA GLY A 223 12.60 -0.65 -22.01
C GLY A 223 13.78 -1.09 -22.88
N ASN A 224 14.15 -0.29 -23.87
CA ASN A 224 15.18 -0.64 -24.85
C ASN A 224 16.61 -0.23 -24.44
N LYS A 225 16.78 0.76 -23.56
CA LYS A 225 18.10 1.30 -23.17
C LYS A 225 18.48 1.04 -21.71
N GLY A 226 17.54 0.55 -20.90
CA GLY A 226 17.74 0.42 -19.46
C GLY A 226 17.69 1.77 -18.75
N VAL A 227 18.54 1.95 -17.74
CA VAL A 227 18.53 3.14 -16.88
C VAL A 227 19.36 4.26 -17.49
N ASN A 228 18.83 5.48 -17.45
CA ASN A 228 19.50 6.70 -17.89
C ASN A 228 19.44 7.75 -16.78
N ILE A 229 20.58 8.37 -16.48
CA ILE A 229 20.73 9.33 -15.39
C ILE A 229 21.14 10.66 -15.98
N TYR A 230 20.33 11.68 -15.76
CA TYR A 230 20.51 13.03 -16.27
C TYR A 230 20.75 14.01 -15.14
N ASN A 231 21.51 15.07 -15.40
CA ASN A 231 21.52 16.25 -14.55
C ASN A 231 20.11 16.88 -14.55
N GLN A 232 19.53 17.09 -13.36
CA GLN A 232 18.16 17.57 -13.23
C GLN A 232 17.96 19.01 -13.76
N SER A 233 19.01 19.84 -13.72
CA SER A 233 18.95 21.22 -14.18
C SER A 233 19.01 21.32 -15.70
N THR A 234 19.98 20.65 -16.32
CA THR A 234 20.29 20.79 -17.75
C THR A 234 19.70 19.68 -18.63
N LEU A 235 19.21 18.58 -18.05
CA LEU A 235 18.87 17.33 -18.73
C LEU A 235 20.03 16.73 -19.54
N ALA A 236 21.28 17.08 -19.21
CA ALA A 236 22.46 16.45 -19.79
C ALA A 236 22.60 15.01 -19.28
N LEU A 237 22.72 14.04 -20.19
CA LEU A 237 22.95 12.65 -19.84
C LEU A 237 24.32 12.52 -19.16
N GLN A 238 24.34 11.97 -17.95
CA GLN A 238 25.56 11.76 -17.17
C GLN A 238 26.01 10.29 -17.20
N LYS A 239 25.04 9.37 -17.21
CA LYS A 239 25.32 7.93 -17.15
C LYS A 239 24.14 7.13 -17.71
N SER A 240 24.43 5.96 -18.26
CA SER A 240 23.43 4.95 -18.60
C SER A 240 23.97 3.55 -18.36
N PHE A 241 23.10 2.60 -18.05
CA PHE A 241 23.42 1.19 -17.97
C PHE A 241 22.22 0.32 -18.32
N THR A 242 22.49 -0.87 -18.86
CA THR A 242 21.45 -1.79 -19.34
C THR A 242 20.77 -2.51 -18.18
N THR A 243 19.48 -2.78 -18.34
CA THR A 243 18.69 -3.68 -17.49
C THR A 243 18.37 -4.97 -18.25
N SER A 244 17.52 -5.84 -17.71
CA SER A 244 16.93 -6.92 -18.51
C SER A 244 16.25 -6.39 -19.78
N THR A 245 16.23 -7.22 -20.83
CA THR A 245 15.47 -6.97 -22.05
C THR A 245 14.00 -6.72 -21.72
N ASP A 246 13.40 -5.74 -22.38
CA ASP A 246 11.98 -5.44 -22.20
C ASP A 246 11.08 -6.54 -22.77
N ILE A 247 9.93 -6.71 -22.14
CA ILE A 247 8.86 -7.58 -22.63
C ILE A 247 7.59 -6.73 -22.63
N SER A 248 6.89 -6.72 -23.78
CA SER A 248 5.66 -5.95 -23.97
C SER A 248 4.63 -6.28 -22.90
N GLY A 249 3.97 -5.25 -22.37
CA GLY A 249 2.86 -5.39 -21.42
C GLY A 249 3.22 -5.22 -19.93
N ALA A 250 4.50 -5.23 -19.55
CA ALA A 250 4.91 -4.94 -18.17
C ALA A 250 5.02 -3.42 -17.93
N LYS A 251 4.49 -2.92 -16.81
CA LYS A 251 4.56 -1.49 -16.47
C LYS A 251 6.00 -1.00 -16.27
N ARG A 252 6.79 -1.79 -15.53
CA ARG A 252 8.21 -1.56 -15.17
C ARG A 252 8.47 -0.19 -14.54
N THR A 253 8.43 -0.14 -13.21
CA THR A 253 8.72 1.04 -12.40
C THR A 253 10.09 0.93 -11.73
N MET A 254 10.54 2.02 -11.12
CA MET A 254 11.73 2.03 -10.28
C MET A 254 11.49 2.76 -8.97
N ASP A 255 12.30 2.46 -7.96
CA ASP A 255 12.41 3.26 -6.74
C ASP A 255 13.86 3.28 -6.23
N ILE A 256 14.21 4.29 -5.44
CA ILE A 256 15.58 4.54 -4.97
C ILE A 256 15.66 4.32 -3.46
N ASP A 257 16.59 3.45 -3.03
CA ASP A 257 16.94 3.21 -1.63
C ASP A 257 18.44 3.52 -1.40
N GLY A 258 18.72 4.77 -0.99
CA GLY A 258 20.10 5.25 -0.88
C GLY A 258 20.82 5.23 -2.23
N THR A 259 21.85 4.40 -2.37
CA THR A 259 22.54 4.20 -3.67
C THR A 259 21.94 3.09 -4.51
N LYS A 260 20.97 2.34 -4.00
CA LYS A 260 20.34 1.25 -4.74
C LYS A 260 19.19 1.77 -5.57
N LEU A 261 19.18 1.41 -6.84
CA LEU A 261 18.06 1.56 -7.74
C LEU A 261 17.40 0.19 -7.92
N LEU A 262 16.17 0.08 -7.43
CA LEU A 262 15.35 -1.12 -7.60
C LEU A 262 14.55 -0.94 -8.88
N VAL A 263 14.64 -1.90 -9.79
CA VAL A 263 14.01 -1.86 -11.11
C VAL A 263 13.14 -3.08 -11.26
N SER A 264 11.84 -2.90 -11.51
CA SER A 264 10.99 -4.02 -11.89
C SER A 264 11.25 -4.42 -13.35
N GLU A 265 11.60 -5.68 -13.54
CA GLU A 265 12.10 -6.28 -14.78
C GLU A 265 11.07 -7.24 -15.41
N GLY A 266 9.79 -7.06 -15.07
CA GLY A 266 8.67 -7.80 -15.63
C GLY A 266 8.78 -9.31 -15.33
N PRO A 267 8.76 -10.19 -16.35
CA PRO A 267 8.97 -11.63 -16.17
C PRO A 267 10.31 -12.03 -15.53
N ASN A 268 11.32 -11.14 -15.54
CA ASN A 268 12.62 -11.41 -14.93
C ASN A 268 12.66 -11.06 -13.42
N GLY A 269 11.56 -10.56 -12.86
CA GLY A 269 11.47 -10.20 -11.45
C GLY A 269 11.99 -8.79 -11.14
N LEU A 270 12.88 -8.66 -10.15
CA LEU A 270 13.48 -7.40 -9.72
C LEU A 270 15.01 -7.41 -9.93
N GLY A 271 15.51 -6.38 -10.59
CA GLY A 271 16.93 -6.05 -10.60
C GLY A 271 17.25 -4.96 -9.57
N VAL A 272 18.29 -5.17 -8.77
CA VAL A 272 18.82 -4.16 -7.85
C VAL A 272 20.18 -3.72 -8.36
N TYR A 273 20.36 -2.42 -8.57
CA TYR A 273 21.56 -1.83 -9.17
C TYR A 273 22.16 -0.77 -8.25
N ASP A 274 23.48 -0.57 -8.29
CA ASP A 274 24.07 0.64 -7.71
C ASP A 274 23.94 1.79 -8.72
N ILE A 275 23.31 2.89 -8.30
CA ILE A 275 23.04 4.04 -9.15
C ILE A 275 24.32 4.77 -9.60
N ASN A 276 25.40 4.66 -8.83
CA ASN A 276 26.65 5.36 -9.11
C ASN A 276 27.55 4.56 -10.05
N SER A 277 27.69 3.25 -9.86
CA SER A 277 28.52 2.41 -10.74
C SER A 277 27.74 1.85 -11.93
N GLY A 278 26.42 1.64 -11.79
CA GLY A 278 25.58 0.89 -12.74
C GLY A 278 25.69 -0.63 -12.58
N SER A 279 26.39 -1.12 -11.56
CA SER A 279 26.57 -2.55 -11.30
C SER A 279 25.28 -3.18 -10.78
N LYS A 280 24.90 -4.34 -11.31
CA LYS A 280 23.80 -5.15 -10.75
C LYS A 280 24.27 -5.78 -9.43
N LEU A 281 23.63 -5.40 -8.33
CA LEU A 281 23.93 -5.85 -6.97
C LEU A 281 23.19 -7.13 -6.61
N GLN A 282 21.96 -7.30 -7.12
CA GLN A 282 21.11 -8.45 -6.83
C GLN A 282 20.12 -8.68 -7.98
N THR A 283 19.76 -9.95 -8.20
CA THR A 283 18.62 -10.34 -9.03
C THR A 283 17.67 -11.15 -8.16
N ILE A 284 16.38 -10.81 -8.20
CA ILE A 284 15.33 -11.54 -7.51
C ILE A 284 14.35 -12.01 -8.57
N GLY A 285 14.36 -13.31 -8.85
CA GLY A 285 13.46 -13.91 -9.84
C GLY A 285 12.02 -14.03 -9.34
N ILE A 286 11.10 -14.24 -10.28
CA ILE A 286 9.72 -14.64 -10.00
C ILE A 286 9.61 -16.16 -10.20
N THR A 287 8.95 -16.88 -9.29
CA THR A 287 8.94 -18.36 -9.26
C THR A 287 8.26 -18.99 -10.47
N THR A 288 7.27 -18.31 -11.05
CA THR A 288 6.46 -18.85 -12.16
C THR A 288 6.15 -17.75 -13.16
N ALA A 289 7.16 -17.31 -13.92
CA ALA A 289 6.96 -16.29 -14.95
C ALA A 289 5.87 -16.72 -15.96
N GLY A 290 5.04 -15.77 -16.37
CA GLY A 290 3.91 -15.98 -17.28
C GLY A 290 3.29 -14.64 -17.65
N GLU A 291 2.27 -14.64 -18.53
CA GLU A 291 1.67 -13.40 -19.05
C GLU A 291 1.22 -12.46 -17.92
N ASP A 292 0.56 -13.00 -16.89
CA ASP A 292 0.09 -12.23 -15.73
C ASP A 292 1.03 -12.31 -14.51
N ASN A 293 2.10 -13.12 -14.56
CA ASN A 293 3.05 -13.30 -13.47
C ASN A 293 4.33 -12.50 -13.74
N VAL A 294 4.22 -11.18 -13.57
CA VAL A 294 5.29 -10.22 -13.84
C VAL A 294 5.45 -9.24 -12.69
N THR A 295 6.69 -8.85 -12.38
CA THR A 295 6.94 -7.75 -11.45
C THR A 295 6.69 -6.44 -12.19
N ASN A 296 5.56 -5.81 -11.91
CA ASN A 296 5.14 -4.57 -12.55
C ASN A 296 5.71 -3.34 -11.87
N ALA A 297 5.72 -3.33 -10.53
CA ALA A 297 6.14 -2.15 -9.77
C ALA A 297 6.90 -2.51 -8.49
N VAL A 298 7.71 -1.57 -8.05
CA VAL A 298 8.42 -1.58 -6.78
C VAL A 298 8.21 -0.26 -6.04
N SER A 299 8.10 -0.33 -4.72
CA SER A 299 8.12 0.84 -3.82
C SER A 299 8.96 0.54 -2.58
N VAL A 300 9.78 1.49 -2.15
CA VAL A 300 10.60 1.43 -0.93
C VAL A 300 10.02 2.37 0.12
N ASN A 301 9.92 1.90 1.37
CA ASN A 301 9.49 2.71 2.50
C ASN A 301 9.95 2.09 3.83
N ASP A 302 10.47 2.89 4.75
CA ASP A 302 10.88 2.49 6.11
C ASP A 302 11.75 1.23 6.19
N GLY A 303 12.70 1.09 5.25
CA GLY A 303 13.62 -0.04 5.22
C GLY A 303 13.00 -1.33 4.68
N TYR A 304 11.88 -1.25 3.97
CA TYR A 304 11.26 -2.37 3.26
C TYR A 304 11.09 -2.04 1.78
N ALA A 305 11.09 -3.08 0.94
CA ALA A 305 10.72 -3.01 -0.46
C ALA A 305 9.48 -3.87 -0.73
N PHE A 306 8.54 -3.31 -1.49
CA PHE A 306 7.24 -3.89 -1.82
C PHE A 306 7.15 -4.09 -3.32
N LEU A 307 6.87 -5.31 -3.77
CA LEU A 307 6.84 -5.66 -5.19
C LEU A 307 5.43 -6.09 -5.59
N ALA A 308 4.86 -5.40 -6.58
CA ALA A 308 3.60 -5.79 -7.21
C ALA A 308 3.89 -6.80 -8.33
N ASN A 309 3.55 -8.07 -8.10
CA ASN A 309 3.90 -9.22 -8.94
C ASN A 309 2.71 -9.76 -9.74
N GLY A 310 1.86 -8.88 -10.25
CA GLY A 310 0.71 -9.27 -11.07
C GLY A 310 -0.20 -10.25 -10.31
N ALA A 311 -0.50 -11.41 -10.91
CA ALA A 311 -1.36 -12.42 -10.32
C ALA A 311 -0.76 -13.13 -9.08
N LEU A 312 0.54 -12.99 -8.83
CA LEU A 312 1.19 -13.51 -7.61
C LEU A 312 1.02 -12.59 -6.39
N GLY A 313 0.37 -11.43 -6.57
CA GLY A 313 0.07 -10.51 -5.48
C GLY A 313 1.25 -9.62 -5.10
N LEU A 314 1.47 -9.47 -3.79
CA LEU A 314 2.45 -8.56 -3.22
C LEU A 314 3.59 -9.34 -2.55
N ASN A 315 4.84 -9.05 -2.87
CA ASN A 315 5.97 -9.52 -2.08
C ASN A 315 6.54 -8.42 -1.21
N VAL A 316 6.98 -8.80 -0.01
CA VAL A 316 7.58 -7.91 0.98
C VAL A 316 9.01 -8.35 1.25
N TYR A 317 9.94 -7.42 1.10
CA TYR A 317 11.35 -7.62 1.37
C TYR A 317 11.82 -6.67 2.46
N GLN A 318 12.65 -7.17 3.37
CA GLN A 318 13.46 -6.34 4.24
C GLN A 318 14.62 -5.76 3.44
N SER A 319 14.83 -4.44 3.52
CA SER A 319 16.05 -3.81 3.00
C SER A 319 17.21 -3.97 3.99
N GLY A 320 18.41 -4.07 3.43
CA GLY A 320 19.67 -4.35 4.11
C GLY A 320 20.82 -4.18 3.13
N THR A 321 21.93 -4.92 3.23
CA THR A 321 22.94 -4.96 2.15
C THR A 321 22.39 -5.65 0.89
N GLN A 322 21.60 -6.70 1.08
CA GLN A 322 20.76 -7.33 0.07
C GLN A 322 19.31 -7.30 0.55
N LEU A 323 18.36 -7.36 -0.37
CA LEU A 323 16.96 -7.55 -0.04
C LEU A 323 16.73 -8.99 0.41
N SER A 324 16.05 -9.17 1.55
CA SER A 324 15.65 -10.48 2.07
C SER A 324 14.14 -10.63 2.03
N LEU A 325 13.64 -11.70 1.40
CA LEU A 325 12.20 -11.97 1.34
C LEU A 325 11.66 -12.22 2.76
N LEU A 326 10.66 -11.44 3.17
CA LEU A 326 9.87 -11.71 4.37
C LEU A 326 8.71 -12.65 4.05
N GLY A 327 8.06 -12.44 2.90
CA GLY A 327 7.01 -13.32 2.39
C GLY A 327 6.14 -12.64 1.35
N SER A 328 5.03 -13.31 1.03
CA SER A 328 4.07 -12.92 0.01
C SER A 328 2.69 -12.75 0.61
N VAL A 329 1.94 -11.76 0.12
CA VAL A 329 0.52 -11.57 0.41
C VAL A 329 -0.26 -11.84 -0.86
N GLY A 330 -1.19 -12.78 -0.80
CA GLY A 330 -2.15 -13.01 -1.88
C GLY A 330 -3.06 -11.79 -2.02
N ILE A 331 -3.08 -11.19 -3.21
CA ILE A 331 -3.98 -10.08 -3.55
C ILE A 331 -4.92 -10.57 -4.64
N ALA A 332 -6.23 -10.43 -4.43
CA ALA A 332 -7.22 -10.82 -5.42
C ALA A 332 -7.17 -9.88 -6.64
N GLY A 333 -6.89 -10.45 -7.81
CA GLY A 333 -6.67 -9.72 -9.06
C GLY A 333 -5.18 -9.53 -9.40
N SER A 334 -4.89 -8.77 -10.45
CA SER A 334 -3.50 -8.53 -10.86
C SER A 334 -2.94 -7.28 -10.19
N SER A 335 -1.92 -7.45 -9.34
CA SER A 335 -1.19 -6.36 -8.68
C SER A 335 -0.30 -5.64 -9.70
N ASN A 336 -0.78 -4.50 -10.20
CA ASN A 336 -0.15 -3.74 -11.29
C ASN A 336 0.70 -2.56 -10.81
N TYR A 337 0.42 -2.05 -9.61
CA TYR A 337 1.21 -0.99 -9.00
C TYR A 337 1.16 -1.08 -7.48
N VAL A 338 2.24 -0.66 -6.83
CA VAL A 338 2.32 -0.55 -5.37
C VAL A 338 2.95 0.77 -4.98
N LYS A 339 2.38 1.43 -3.97
CA LYS A 339 2.98 2.57 -3.29
C LYS A 339 2.96 2.33 -1.79
N SER A 340 4.10 2.44 -1.12
CA SER A 340 4.16 2.47 0.34
C SER A 340 4.48 3.89 0.81
N SER A 341 3.78 4.36 1.83
CA SER A 341 3.99 5.68 2.43
C SER A 341 3.54 5.65 3.89
N GLY A 342 4.42 6.10 4.80
CA GLY A 342 4.17 6.05 6.24
C GLY A 342 3.85 4.63 6.69
N ASN A 343 2.67 4.41 7.24
CA ASN A 343 2.22 3.12 7.76
C ASN A 343 1.36 2.32 6.78
N TYR A 344 1.25 2.73 5.51
CA TYR A 344 0.35 2.11 4.55
C TYR A 344 1.05 1.62 3.30
N ILE A 345 0.50 0.56 2.74
CA ILE A 345 0.82 -0.01 1.44
C ILE A 345 -0.47 0.02 0.63
N TYR A 346 -0.41 0.65 -0.53
CA TYR A 346 -1.51 0.81 -1.48
C TYR A 346 -1.21 -0.06 -2.70
N VAL A 347 -2.09 -1.01 -3.00
CA VAL A 347 -1.92 -1.91 -4.15
C VAL A 347 -3.03 -1.65 -5.16
N ALA A 348 -2.65 -1.18 -6.35
CA ALA A 348 -3.58 -1.04 -7.47
C ALA A 348 -3.70 -2.39 -8.19
N SER A 349 -4.88 -3.00 -8.09
CA SER A 349 -5.15 -4.37 -8.52
C SER A 349 -5.98 -4.44 -9.81
N GLY A 350 -5.76 -3.52 -10.75
CA GLY A 350 -6.50 -3.45 -12.01
C GLY A 350 -8.01 -3.28 -11.79
N THR A 351 -8.82 -4.20 -12.34
CA THR A 351 -10.29 -4.24 -12.13
C THR A 351 -10.69 -4.60 -10.71
N GLY A 352 -9.77 -5.12 -9.90
CA GLY A 352 -9.97 -5.36 -8.46
C GLY A 352 -9.89 -4.08 -7.62
N GLY A 353 -9.61 -2.92 -8.23
CA GLY A 353 -9.57 -1.64 -7.54
C GLY A 353 -8.33 -1.44 -6.69
N LEU A 354 -8.47 -0.68 -5.60
CA LEU A 354 -7.38 -0.40 -4.66
C LEU A 354 -7.48 -1.31 -3.44
N LYS A 355 -6.36 -1.89 -3.00
CA LYS A 355 -6.23 -2.47 -1.66
C LYS A 355 -5.46 -1.52 -0.77
N ILE A 356 -5.94 -1.31 0.45
CA ILE A 356 -5.27 -0.48 1.46
C ILE A 356 -4.84 -1.40 2.60
N ILE A 357 -3.54 -1.56 2.76
CA ILE A 357 -2.93 -2.42 3.78
C ILE A 357 -2.18 -1.54 4.76
N LYS A 358 -2.49 -1.68 6.04
CA LYS A 358 -1.79 -1.03 7.13
C LYS A 358 -0.69 -1.94 7.67
N MET A 359 0.50 -1.39 7.79
CA MET A 359 1.61 -1.95 8.56
C MET A 359 1.40 -1.62 10.04
N GLU A 360 1.29 -2.65 10.88
CA GLU A 360 1.21 -2.48 12.32
C GLU A 360 2.62 -2.45 12.89
N LYS A 361 3.13 -1.22 13.03
CA LYS A 361 4.46 -0.98 13.59
C LYS A 361 4.36 -0.93 15.11
N PRO A 362 5.31 -1.58 15.83
CA PRO A 362 5.32 -1.52 17.28
C PRO A 362 5.59 -0.09 17.74
N ASN A 363 4.81 0.39 18.70
CA ASN A 363 5.17 1.60 19.41
C ASN A 363 6.30 1.27 20.40
N THR A 364 7.46 1.89 20.23
CA THR A 364 8.68 1.60 21.02
C THR A 364 8.80 2.43 22.30
N THR A 365 7.77 3.19 22.69
CA THR A 365 7.82 4.07 23.86
C THR A 365 7.62 3.36 25.21
N PHE A 366 7.38 2.04 25.23
CA PHE A 366 7.16 1.30 26.48
C PHE A 366 8.50 0.93 27.15
N ALA A 367 9.16 1.90 27.78
CA ALA A 367 10.46 1.72 28.43
C ALA A 367 10.50 0.56 29.44
N SER A 368 9.37 0.23 30.09
CA SER A 368 9.27 -0.90 31.02
C SER A 368 9.30 -2.28 30.36
N CYS A 369 9.19 -2.35 29.03
CA CYS A 369 9.14 -3.61 28.28
C CYS A 369 10.42 -3.89 27.48
N SER A 370 11.40 -2.98 27.49
CA SER A 370 12.61 -3.08 26.66
C SER A 370 13.45 -4.34 26.92
N SER A 371 13.30 -4.94 28.11
CA SER A 371 13.99 -6.16 28.52
C SER A 371 13.30 -7.44 28.07
N TYR A 372 12.09 -7.38 27.48
CA TYR A 372 11.39 -8.57 27.01
C TYR A 372 11.99 -9.13 25.73
N GLY A 373 11.85 -10.43 25.51
CA GLY A 373 12.31 -11.10 24.29
C GLY A 373 11.39 -10.79 23.09
N ILE A 374 11.90 -10.98 21.88
CA ILE A 374 11.06 -11.02 20.68
C ILE A 374 10.42 -12.41 20.59
N TYR A 375 9.13 -12.46 20.27
CA TYR A 375 8.45 -13.73 20.05
C TYR A 375 8.96 -14.39 18.75
N ASN A 376 9.40 -15.65 18.85
CA ASN A 376 10.01 -16.41 17.75
C ASN A 376 9.66 -17.91 17.80
N GLN A 377 8.55 -18.27 18.45
CA GLN A 377 8.18 -19.68 18.73
C GLN A 377 7.16 -20.25 17.72
N GLY A 378 7.06 -19.64 16.54
CA GLY A 378 6.20 -20.09 15.45
C GLY A 378 4.88 -19.35 15.35
N ARG A 379 3.94 -19.83 14.54
CA ARG A 379 2.72 -19.08 14.19
C ARG A 379 1.59 -19.19 15.20
N ASP A 380 1.66 -20.11 16.15
CA ASP A 380 0.62 -20.28 17.17
C ASP A 380 1.22 -20.04 18.56
N LEU A 381 0.78 -18.98 19.21
CA LEU A 381 1.27 -18.60 20.53
C LEU A 381 0.43 -19.32 21.59
N ILE A 382 0.99 -20.35 22.22
CA ILE A 382 0.31 -21.13 23.26
C ILE A 382 1.11 -21.03 24.56
N LEU A 383 0.51 -20.44 25.59
CA LEU A 383 1.04 -20.51 26.96
C LEU A 383 0.37 -21.67 27.67
N ASN A 384 1.15 -22.48 28.38
CA ASN A 384 0.64 -23.54 29.25
C ASN A 384 0.03 -22.97 30.53
N SER A 385 -0.71 -23.81 31.27
CA SER A 385 -1.35 -23.38 32.53
C SER A 385 -0.33 -22.81 33.52
N ASN A 386 -0.67 -21.68 34.12
CA ASN A 386 0.16 -20.92 35.06
C ASN A 386 1.51 -20.41 34.50
N GLU A 387 1.72 -20.49 33.20
CA GLU A 387 2.93 -19.97 32.57
C GLU A 387 2.89 -18.44 32.51
N ILE A 388 4.02 -17.79 32.78
CA ILE A 388 4.18 -16.33 32.66
C ILE A 388 5.21 -16.05 31.58
N LYS A 389 4.79 -15.36 30.51
CA LYS A 389 5.67 -14.95 29.41
C LYS A 389 5.45 -13.50 29.04
N SER A 390 6.54 -12.87 28.62
CA SER A 390 6.56 -11.47 28.20
C SER A 390 7.32 -11.34 26.89
N TYR A 391 6.71 -10.65 25.93
CA TYR A 391 7.30 -10.37 24.62
C TYR A 391 7.21 -8.89 24.28
N GLN A 392 8.07 -8.44 23.38
CA GLN A 392 7.98 -7.11 22.80
C GLN A 392 8.15 -7.10 21.28
N GLY A 393 7.93 -5.93 20.68
CA GLY A 393 8.18 -5.66 19.27
C GLY A 393 6.98 -6.01 18.39
N ALA A 394 7.26 -6.36 17.14
CA ALA A 394 6.26 -6.78 16.17
C ALA A 394 6.04 -8.29 16.22
N THR A 395 4.79 -8.74 16.23
CA THR A 395 4.42 -10.17 16.25
C THR A 395 3.21 -10.43 15.36
N ALA A 396 3.33 -11.35 14.42
CA ALA A 396 2.28 -11.69 13.45
C ALA A 396 1.94 -13.19 13.48
N ILE A 397 0.91 -13.57 14.24
CA ILE A 397 0.59 -14.98 14.52
C ILE A 397 -0.76 -15.39 13.95
N ASN A 398 -0.94 -16.70 13.74
CA ASN A 398 -2.19 -17.30 13.30
C ASN A 398 -3.21 -17.34 14.44
N SER A 399 -2.81 -17.88 15.59
CA SER A 399 -3.67 -18.00 16.75
C SER A 399 -2.91 -17.75 18.05
N ALA A 400 -3.66 -17.46 19.11
CA ALA A 400 -3.11 -17.32 20.46
C ALA A 400 -4.02 -17.96 21.50
N ILE A 401 -3.44 -18.75 22.39
CA ILE A 401 -4.13 -19.41 23.52
C ILE A 401 -3.36 -19.13 24.81
N VAL A 402 -4.01 -18.41 25.72
CA VAL A 402 -3.51 -18.19 27.09
C VAL A 402 -4.26 -19.13 28.01
N ASN A 403 -3.63 -20.25 28.41
CA ASN A 403 -4.28 -21.28 29.22
C ASN A 403 -4.57 -20.86 30.66
N SER A 404 -5.16 -21.78 31.43
CA SER A 404 -5.67 -21.50 32.76
C SER A 404 -4.60 -20.91 33.69
N GLY A 405 -4.88 -19.74 34.26
CA GLY A 405 -3.95 -19.03 35.15
C GLY A 405 -2.67 -18.50 34.48
N ALA A 406 -2.51 -18.66 33.16
CA ALA A 406 -1.35 -18.15 32.44
C ALA A 406 -1.40 -16.63 32.29
N VAL A 407 -0.24 -16.00 32.19
CA VAL A 407 -0.09 -14.55 32.01
C VAL A 407 0.79 -14.27 30.80
N LEU A 408 0.17 -13.73 29.76
CA LEU A 408 0.86 -13.17 28.60
C LEU A 408 1.01 -11.66 28.80
N THR A 409 2.21 -11.13 28.61
CA THR A 409 2.43 -9.70 28.43
C THR A 409 3.03 -9.47 27.05
N HIS A 410 2.45 -8.56 26.26
CA HIS A 410 3.00 -8.18 24.96
C HIS A 410 3.04 -6.66 24.84
N CYS A 411 4.23 -6.12 24.54
CA CYS A 411 4.42 -4.69 24.33
C CYS A 411 4.88 -4.41 22.89
N GLY A 412 4.08 -3.69 22.11
CA GLY A 412 4.39 -3.37 20.72
C GLY A 412 3.18 -3.57 19.83
N ALA A 413 3.36 -4.26 18.71
CA ALA A 413 2.29 -4.55 17.76
C ALA A 413 2.11 -6.06 17.62
N ILE A 414 0.89 -6.54 17.84
CA ILE A 414 0.52 -7.94 17.68
C ILE A 414 -0.69 -8.08 16.74
N THR A 415 -0.56 -8.91 15.71
CA THR A 415 -1.70 -9.32 14.89
C THR A 415 -1.99 -10.79 15.08
N VAL A 416 -3.27 -11.14 15.25
CA VAL A 416 -3.75 -12.53 15.36
C VAL A 416 -4.71 -12.81 14.21
N LEU A 417 -4.33 -13.66 13.27
CA LEU A 417 -5.09 -13.93 12.04
C LEU A 417 -6.47 -14.54 12.31
N SER A 418 -6.53 -15.49 13.24
CA SER A 418 -7.70 -16.29 13.59
C SER A 418 -8.07 -16.03 15.05
N ASN A 419 -8.21 -17.08 15.87
CA ASN A 419 -8.73 -16.97 17.22
C ASN A 419 -7.65 -16.53 18.22
N LEU A 420 -8.05 -15.62 19.13
CA LEU A 420 -7.33 -15.31 20.36
C LEU A 420 -8.19 -15.73 21.54
N THR A 421 -7.75 -16.72 22.31
CA THR A 421 -8.50 -17.30 23.43
C THR A 421 -7.77 -17.09 24.75
N LEU A 422 -8.42 -16.42 25.69
CA LEU A 422 -8.01 -16.37 27.09
C LEU A 422 -8.84 -17.37 27.88
N ASN A 423 -8.24 -18.48 28.31
CA ASN A 423 -8.91 -19.51 29.11
C ASN A 423 -9.10 -19.06 30.57
N THR A 424 -9.79 -19.88 31.35
CA THR A 424 -10.21 -19.56 32.73
C THR A 424 -9.07 -18.97 33.56
N ASN A 425 -9.28 -17.80 34.19
CA ASN A 425 -8.26 -17.06 34.95
C ASN A 425 -6.99 -16.65 34.17
N GLY A 426 -6.95 -16.85 32.85
CA GLY A 426 -5.85 -16.40 32.00
C GLY A 426 -5.84 -14.88 31.89
N THR A 427 -4.64 -14.29 31.81
CA THR A 427 -4.46 -12.84 31.70
C THR A 427 -3.64 -12.50 30.47
N PHE A 428 -4.11 -11.53 29.68
CA PHE A 428 -3.33 -10.90 28.64
C PHE A 428 -3.16 -9.41 28.93
N ASN A 429 -1.92 -9.01 29.20
CA ASN A 429 -1.51 -7.61 29.33
C ASN A 429 -1.01 -7.11 27.98
N MET A 430 -1.86 -6.41 27.24
CA MET A 430 -1.53 -5.81 25.95
C MET A 430 -1.14 -4.35 26.14
N ARG A 431 0.05 -3.98 25.66
CA ARG A 431 0.52 -2.60 25.58
C ARG A 431 0.91 -2.27 24.14
N GLY A 432 0.30 -1.27 23.53
CA GLY A 432 0.50 -0.91 22.13
C GLY A 432 -0.70 -1.22 21.25
N SER A 433 -0.52 -2.01 20.19
CA SER A 433 -1.61 -2.35 19.26
C SER A 433 -1.86 -3.86 19.15
N LEU A 434 -3.15 -4.23 19.16
CA LEU A 434 -3.64 -5.57 18.86
C LEU A 434 -4.66 -5.50 17.73
N SER A 435 -4.43 -6.23 16.65
CA SER A 435 -5.43 -6.45 15.59
C SER A 435 -5.76 -7.94 15.50
N GLN A 436 -7.03 -8.31 15.55
CA GLN A 436 -7.47 -9.71 15.56
C GLN A 436 -8.54 -10.01 14.51
N GLY A 437 -8.37 -11.13 13.81
CA GLY A 437 -9.40 -11.77 13.00
C GLY A 437 -9.58 -11.16 11.62
N LYS A 438 -10.68 -11.57 10.98
CA LYS A 438 -11.12 -11.10 9.66
C LYS A 438 -12.58 -10.71 9.68
N TYR A 439 -12.91 -9.68 8.92
CA TYR A 439 -14.25 -9.13 8.81
C TYR A 439 -15.22 -10.16 8.23
N LEU A 440 -16.37 -10.34 8.89
CA LEU A 440 -17.43 -11.29 8.46
C LEU A 440 -16.97 -12.74 8.27
N GLN A 441 -15.83 -13.13 8.86
CA GLN A 441 -15.35 -14.51 8.87
C GLN A 441 -15.45 -15.11 10.28
N SER A 442 -15.40 -16.44 10.37
CA SER A 442 -15.48 -17.17 11.64
C SER A 442 -14.15 -17.08 12.41
N THR A 443 -13.85 -15.89 12.93
CA THR A 443 -12.69 -15.61 13.79
C THR A 443 -13.18 -14.90 15.04
N GLU A 444 -12.61 -15.25 16.21
CA GLU A 444 -13.11 -14.74 17.49
C GLU A 444 -11.99 -14.36 18.45
N LEU A 445 -12.20 -13.26 19.17
CA LEU A 445 -11.52 -12.98 20.43
C LEU A 445 -12.42 -13.49 21.57
N ILE A 446 -11.95 -14.50 22.30
CA ILE A 446 -12.71 -15.20 23.33
C ILE A 446 -12.06 -14.94 24.69
N ILE A 447 -12.83 -14.38 25.62
CA ILE A 447 -12.41 -14.19 27.02
C ILE A 447 -13.29 -15.09 27.89
N ASN A 448 -12.71 -16.19 28.39
CA ASN A 448 -13.39 -17.20 29.20
C ASN A 448 -13.50 -16.78 30.68
N ASN A 449 -13.96 -17.71 31.51
CA ASN A 449 -14.38 -17.44 32.88
C ASN A 449 -13.29 -16.78 33.73
N ASN A 450 -13.60 -15.61 34.30
CA ASN A 450 -12.66 -14.83 35.12
C ASN A 450 -11.34 -14.45 34.42
N ALA A 451 -11.23 -14.64 33.10
CA ALA A 451 -10.06 -14.23 32.33
C ALA A 451 -10.05 -12.70 32.16
N VAL A 452 -8.85 -12.15 32.00
CA VAL A 452 -8.61 -10.70 32.01
C VAL A 452 -7.85 -10.28 30.77
N LEU A 453 -8.41 -9.35 30.02
CA LEU A 453 -7.68 -8.58 29.01
C LEU A 453 -7.40 -7.18 29.56
N GLN A 454 -6.13 -6.86 29.78
CA GLN A 454 -5.69 -5.51 30.10
C GLN A 454 -5.21 -4.81 28.83
N ILE A 455 -5.71 -3.60 28.58
CA ILE A 455 -5.46 -2.83 27.36
C ILE A 455 -4.84 -1.50 27.74
N GLU A 456 -3.60 -1.28 27.30
CA GLU A 456 -2.94 0.03 27.28
C GLU A 456 -2.59 0.36 25.83
N GLY A 457 -3.52 1.01 25.12
CA GLY A 457 -3.37 1.31 23.68
C GLY A 457 -4.59 0.91 22.86
N SER A 458 -4.38 0.43 21.63
CA SER A 458 -5.45 0.25 20.64
C SER A 458 -5.72 -1.22 20.32
N VAL A 459 -6.98 -1.64 20.45
CA VAL A 459 -7.46 -2.96 20.03
C VAL A 459 -8.39 -2.83 18.83
N VAL A 460 -8.18 -3.64 17.80
CA VAL A 460 -9.08 -3.79 16.65
C VAL A 460 -9.46 -5.25 16.51
N ILE A 461 -10.76 -5.52 16.58
CA ILE A 461 -11.34 -6.85 16.44
C ILE A 461 -12.16 -6.85 15.16
N TRP A 462 -11.64 -7.49 14.11
CA TRP A 462 -12.32 -7.65 12.83
C TRP A 462 -13.36 -8.77 12.87
N GLY A 463 -13.09 -9.82 13.65
CA GLY A 463 -14.01 -10.91 13.94
C GLY A 463 -15.01 -10.59 15.04
N ASP A 464 -15.55 -11.63 15.68
CA ASP A 464 -16.47 -11.50 16.81
C ASP A 464 -15.74 -11.42 18.16
N LEU A 465 -16.35 -10.75 19.13
CA LEU A 465 -15.90 -10.70 20.52
C LEU A 465 -16.86 -11.50 21.40
N ARG A 466 -16.34 -12.52 22.09
CA ARG A 466 -17.09 -13.34 23.04
C ARG A 466 -16.57 -13.17 24.46
N LEU A 467 -17.40 -12.62 25.34
CA LEU A 467 -17.13 -12.43 26.76
C LEU A 467 -17.98 -13.42 27.55
N ASN A 468 -17.38 -14.50 28.05
CA ASN A 468 -18.08 -15.50 28.85
C ASN A 468 -18.22 -15.05 30.32
N SER A 469 -18.82 -15.90 31.16
CA SER A 469 -19.20 -15.52 32.53
C SER A 469 -18.01 -15.03 33.36
N GLY A 470 -18.09 -13.82 33.91
CA GLY A 470 -17.03 -13.23 34.72
C GLY A 470 -15.82 -12.69 33.93
N ALA A 471 -15.87 -12.66 32.59
CA ALA A 471 -14.81 -12.08 31.77
C ALA A 471 -14.57 -10.59 32.10
N LYS A 472 -13.30 -10.16 32.02
CA LYS A 472 -12.91 -8.79 32.38
C LYS A 472 -12.11 -8.13 31.25
N ILE A 473 -12.48 -6.91 30.91
CA ILE A 473 -11.67 -6.00 30.09
C ILE A 473 -11.34 -4.78 30.94
N ASN A 474 -10.06 -4.48 31.10
CA ASN A 474 -9.59 -3.33 31.86
C ASN A 474 -8.79 -2.41 30.93
N PHE A 475 -9.27 -1.20 30.73
CA PHE A 475 -8.56 -0.17 29.98
C PHE A 475 -7.67 0.64 30.92
N ILE A 476 -6.41 0.77 30.54
CA ILE A 476 -5.35 1.46 31.30
C ILE A 476 -5.01 2.76 30.57
N GLY A 477 -4.80 3.83 31.34
CA GLY A 477 -4.55 5.17 30.80
C GLY A 477 -5.81 5.86 30.29
N ASN A 478 -5.63 6.97 29.58
CA ASN A 478 -6.73 7.81 29.07
C ASN A 478 -6.93 7.69 27.55
N ASP A 479 -5.96 7.14 26.83
CA ASP A 479 -5.94 7.11 25.35
C ASP A 479 -6.25 5.73 24.77
N SER A 480 -6.61 4.76 25.62
CA SER A 480 -6.93 3.42 25.16
C SER A 480 -8.20 3.41 24.29
N SER A 481 -8.21 2.57 23.27
CA SER A 481 -9.29 2.51 22.29
C SER A 481 -9.60 1.08 21.87
N ILE A 482 -10.85 0.83 21.52
CA ILE A 482 -11.30 -0.44 20.95
C ILE A 482 -12.22 -0.21 19.76
N THR A 483 -11.99 -0.99 18.69
CA THR A 483 -12.79 -1.03 17.47
C THR A 483 -13.25 -2.47 17.25
N ILE A 484 -14.55 -2.70 17.06
CA ILE A 484 -15.10 -4.05 16.90
C ILE A 484 -16.01 -4.09 15.67
N TYR A 485 -15.58 -4.78 14.62
CA TYR A 485 -16.36 -4.91 13.39
C TYR A 485 -17.36 -6.07 13.43
N GLY A 486 -17.05 -7.18 14.10
CA GLY A 486 -17.99 -8.28 14.29
C GLY A 486 -18.98 -8.08 15.44
N LYS A 487 -19.62 -9.16 15.86
CA LYS A 487 -20.63 -9.18 16.91
C LYS A 487 -19.98 -9.22 18.30
N VAL A 488 -20.66 -8.66 19.29
CA VAL A 488 -20.25 -8.76 20.70
C VAL A 488 -21.29 -9.60 21.43
N THR A 489 -20.83 -10.68 22.09
CA THR A 489 -21.66 -11.51 22.97
C THR A 489 -21.15 -11.37 24.41
N LYS A 490 -22.05 -11.05 25.35
CA LYS A 490 -21.73 -10.88 26.78
C LYS A 490 -22.50 -11.91 27.62
N GLY A 491 -21.77 -12.69 28.41
CA GLY A 491 -22.32 -13.58 29.43
C GLY A 491 -22.64 -12.85 30.74
N SER A 492 -22.91 -13.62 31.80
CA SER A 492 -23.19 -13.07 33.13
C SER A 492 -21.93 -12.47 33.78
N ASN A 493 -22.10 -11.42 34.61
CA ASN A 493 -21.03 -10.85 35.44
C ASN A 493 -19.78 -10.34 34.67
N VAL A 494 -19.92 -10.01 33.38
CA VAL A 494 -18.85 -9.38 32.59
C VAL A 494 -18.54 -8.00 33.16
N THR A 495 -17.26 -7.67 33.33
CA THR A 495 -16.82 -6.36 33.82
C THR A 495 -15.96 -5.66 32.78
N ILE A 496 -16.31 -4.42 32.44
CA ILE A 496 -15.53 -3.55 31.55
C ILE A 496 -15.22 -2.27 32.33
N THR A 497 -13.95 -1.95 32.56
CA THR A 497 -13.53 -0.82 33.41
C THR A 497 -12.47 0.05 32.74
N GLY A 498 -12.30 1.28 33.25
CA GLY A 498 -11.30 2.24 32.77
C GLY A 498 -11.86 3.26 31.78
N THR A 499 -11.00 4.20 31.37
CA THR A 499 -11.31 5.22 30.36
C THR A 499 -10.92 4.69 28.98
N TYR A 500 -11.85 4.74 28.02
CA TYR A 500 -11.58 4.27 26.66
C TYR A 500 -12.49 4.89 25.60
N LYS A 501 -12.01 4.87 24.35
CA LYS A 501 -12.81 5.18 23.16
C LYS A 501 -13.32 3.89 22.50
N ASP A 502 -14.63 3.68 22.52
CA ASP A 502 -15.31 2.66 21.72
C ASP A 502 -15.72 3.26 20.36
N THR A 503 -14.99 2.90 19.30
CA THR A 503 -15.14 3.56 17.99
C THR A 503 -16.34 3.05 17.19
N GLU A 504 -16.96 1.94 17.62
CA GLU A 504 -18.13 1.32 16.99
C GLU A 504 -19.35 1.26 17.92
N ASN A 505 -19.20 1.72 19.17
CA ASN A 505 -20.22 1.67 20.21
C ASN A 505 -20.78 0.26 20.46
N LYS A 506 -19.92 -0.77 20.45
CA LYS A 506 -20.33 -2.18 20.63
C LYS A 506 -20.09 -2.75 22.03
N LEU A 507 -19.29 -2.09 22.86
CA LEU A 507 -19.05 -2.50 24.24
C LEU A 507 -19.97 -1.83 25.25
N LYS A 508 -20.64 -0.75 24.88
CA LYS A 508 -21.61 -0.08 25.76
C LYS A 508 -22.87 -0.91 25.97
#